data_AF-A0A3B9XFF7-F1
#
_entry.id   AF-A0A3B9XFF7-F1
#
_cell.length_a   1.000
_cell.length_b   1.000
_cell.length_c   1.000
_cell.angle_alpha   90.00
_cell.angle_beta   90.00
_cell.angle_gamma   90.00
#
_symmetry.space_group_name_H-M   'P 1'
#
loop_
_entity.id
_entity.type
_entity.pdbx_description
1 polymer ?
#
loop_
_entity_poly.entity_id
_entity_poly.type
_entity_poly.pdbx_seq_one_letter_code
_entity_poly.pdbx_strand_id
1 'polypeptide(L)'
;PSKTFSFRLIVVALYLAFALLKLQADWLSGFWIIEQLKVPDKLGEWLAALMTLVEMIAPLMLLIKDGRYFWSGWFTLVIYHAGMAWLGLTHLSLLFLGILVFLALADIEDRKLEREYIYQSFIHPEPSRFWTFLFLAIFAFCQLVSDFNWFHAHTRVQSFAALYTPYQISKVETCDGRLWKIYDQGWEASSFPTVEGRDQSMICHPYLRFLDLKAECQQLKNEPGFRTLAGVFESQRAFDGVSEIHFQSSDICNPHYQYSDVGKVKWNTKHVQ
;
A
#
# COMPACT_ATOMS: atom_id res chain seq x y z
N PRO A 1 -36.23 -5.45 10.55
CA PRO A 1 -35.21 -5.54 9.47
C PRO A 1 -34.66 -6.97 9.42
N SER A 2 -34.50 -7.57 8.24
CA SER A 2 -33.94 -8.93 8.15
C SER A 2 -32.48 -8.93 8.64
N LYS A 3 -32.03 -10.02 9.27
CA LYS A 3 -30.64 -10.15 9.74
C LYS A 3 -29.63 -9.95 8.61
N THR A 4 -29.98 -10.38 7.39
CA THR A 4 -29.21 -10.18 6.17
C THR A 4 -29.07 -8.70 5.78
N PHE A 5 -30.10 -7.87 5.98
CA PHE A 5 -30.01 -6.44 5.69
C PHE A 5 -29.01 -5.74 6.63
N SER A 6 -29.04 -6.05 7.93
CA SER A 6 -28.08 -5.51 8.89
C SER A 6 -26.65 -5.93 8.56
N PHE A 7 -26.44 -7.19 8.12
CA PHE A 7 -25.12 -7.66 7.70
C PHE A 7 -24.62 -6.96 6.44
N ARG A 8 -25.47 -6.80 5.41
CA ARG A 8 -25.13 -6.04 4.20
C ARG A 8 -24.70 -4.61 4.55
N LEU A 9 -25.40 -3.97 5.48
CA LEU A 9 -25.07 -2.62 5.94
C LEU A 9 -23.70 -2.55 6.64
N ILE A 10 -23.36 -3.55 7.46
CA ILE A 10 -22.02 -3.66 8.05
C ILE A 10 -20.95 -3.81 6.97
N VAL A 11 -21.18 -4.70 5.99
CA VAL A 11 -20.22 -4.90 4.89
C VAL A 11 -20.02 -3.60 4.11
N VAL A 12 -21.11 -2.91 3.76
CA VAL A 12 -21.03 -1.62 3.06
C VAL A 12 -20.32 -0.56 3.89
N ALA A 13 -20.61 -0.47 5.19
CA ALA A 13 -19.91 0.45 6.08
C ALA A 13 -18.40 0.16 6.15
N LEU A 14 -18.00 -1.12 6.17
CA LEU A 14 -16.59 -1.51 6.09
C LEU A 14 -15.96 -1.05 4.78
N TYR A 15 -16.58 -1.32 3.64
CA TYR A 15 -16.07 -0.86 2.34
C TYR A 15 -15.91 0.65 2.27
N LEU A 16 -16.93 1.40 2.72
CA LEU A 16 -16.87 2.86 2.75
C LEU A 16 -15.76 3.38 3.67
N ALA A 17 -15.58 2.76 4.84
CA ALA A 17 -14.48 3.11 5.74
C ALA A 17 -13.11 2.86 5.08
N PHE A 18 -12.94 1.73 4.39
CA PHE A 18 -11.71 1.43 3.64
C PHE A 18 -11.47 2.39 2.47
N ALA A 19 -12.52 2.77 1.74
CA ALA A 19 -12.41 3.75 0.66
C ALA A 19 -12.03 5.14 1.20
N LEU A 20 -12.60 5.55 2.35
CA LEU A 20 -12.23 6.79 3.02
C LEU A 20 -10.76 6.83 3.48
N LEU A 21 -10.21 5.69 3.92
CA LEU A 21 -8.79 5.59 4.25
C LEU A 21 -7.88 5.74 3.02
N LYS A 22 -8.40 5.48 1.81
CA LYS A 22 -7.67 5.64 0.54
C LYS A 22 -7.82 7.02 -0.08
N LEU A 23 -8.60 7.93 0.50
CA LEU A 23 -8.76 9.31 0.00
C LEU A 23 -7.53 10.22 0.30
N GLN A 24 -6.40 9.66 0.72
CA GLN A 24 -5.14 10.40 0.88
C GLN A 24 -4.49 10.74 -0.47
N ALA A 25 -3.78 11.87 -0.52
CA ALA A 25 -3.15 12.40 -1.75
C ALA A 25 -2.20 11.39 -2.42
N ASP A 26 -1.47 10.61 -1.63
CA ASP A 26 -0.54 9.57 -2.11
C ASP A 26 -1.23 8.44 -2.91
N TRP A 27 -2.50 8.17 -2.61
CA TRP A 27 -3.24 7.10 -3.28
C TRP A 27 -3.95 7.62 -4.53
N LEU A 28 -4.56 8.79 -4.43
CA LEU A 28 -5.21 9.48 -5.56
C LEU A 28 -4.23 9.90 -6.66
N SER A 29 -2.97 10.17 -6.31
CA SER A 29 -1.90 10.40 -7.29
C SER A 29 -1.53 9.15 -8.10
N GLY A 30 -2.07 7.98 -7.74
CA GLY A 30 -1.81 6.71 -8.42
C GLY A 30 -0.40 6.18 -8.20
N PHE A 31 0.39 6.79 -7.31
CA PHE A 31 1.80 6.46 -7.09
C PHE A 31 2.00 4.96 -6.81
N TRP A 32 1.15 4.39 -5.95
CA TRP A 32 1.19 2.95 -5.65
C TRP A 32 0.95 2.07 -6.89
N ILE A 33 0.02 2.45 -7.77
CA ILE A 33 -0.27 1.70 -9.00
C ILE A 33 0.90 1.81 -9.98
N ILE A 34 1.49 2.99 -10.09
CA ILE A 34 2.65 3.25 -10.95
C ILE A 34 3.84 2.40 -10.50
N GLU A 35 4.08 2.31 -9.19
CA GLU A 35 5.17 1.51 -8.62
C GLU A 35 5.00 0.00 -8.94
N GLN A 36 3.77 -0.53 -8.83
CA GLN A 36 3.50 -1.94 -9.07
C GLN A 36 3.44 -2.31 -10.56
N LEU A 37 2.74 -1.52 -11.38
CA LEU A 37 2.45 -1.84 -12.78
C LEU A 37 3.42 -1.20 -13.78
N LYS A 38 4.28 -0.28 -13.33
CA LYS A 38 5.21 0.49 -14.19
C LYS A 38 4.50 1.13 -15.38
N VAL A 39 3.31 1.67 -15.13
CA VAL A 39 2.46 2.35 -16.13
C VAL A 39 2.74 3.85 -16.17
N PRO A 40 2.38 4.55 -17.28
CA PRO A 40 2.51 6.00 -17.34
C PRO A 40 1.73 6.71 -16.23
N ASP A 41 2.28 7.81 -15.70
CA ASP A 41 1.75 8.50 -14.52
C ASP A 41 0.25 8.82 -14.63
N LYS A 42 -0.18 9.38 -15.77
CA LYS A 42 -1.59 9.71 -16.01
C LYS A 42 -2.50 8.49 -15.98
N LEU A 43 -2.04 7.35 -16.50
CA LEU A 43 -2.82 6.11 -16.46
C LEU A 43 -2.95 5.59 -15.02
N GLY A 44 -1.88 5.69 -14.23
CA GLY A 44 -1.89 5.35 -12.80
C GLY A 44 -2.88 6.20 -12.00
N GLU A 45 -2.86 7.52 -12.19
CA GLU A 45 -3.83 8.46 -11.58
C GLU A 45 -5.29 8.08 -11.91
N TRP A 46 -5.59 7.84 -13.20
CA TRP A 46 -6.93 7.46 -13.63
C TRP A 46 -7.38 6.11 -13.06
N LEU A 47 -6.49 5.12 -13.03
CA LEU A 47 -6.78 3.80 -12.45
C LEU A 47 -7.05 3.92 -10.95
N ALA A 48 -6.28 4.74 -10.23
CA ALA A 48 -6.51 4.98 -8.81
C ALA A 48 -7.87 5.65 -8.58
N ALA A 49 -8.16 6.74 -9.29
CA ALA A 49 -9.46 7.41 -9.17
C ALA A 49 -10.64 6.45 -9.46
N LEU A 50 -10.51 5.63 -10.52
CA LEU A 50 -11.52 4.63 -10.86
C LEU A 50 -11.68 3.58 -9.75
N MET A 51 -10.58 3.08 -9.19
CA MET A 51 -10.63 2.10 -8.11
C MET A 51 -11.29 2.67 -6.84
N THR A 52 -11.01 3.92 -6.47
CA THR A 52 -11.69 4.58 -5.33
C THR A 52 -13.20 4.70 -5.60
N LEU A 53 -13.58 5.14 -6.80
CA LEU A 53 -14.99 5.27 -7.17
C LEU A 53 -15.71 3.93 -7.14
N VAL A 54 -15.08 2.87 -7.67
CA VAL A 54 -15.62 1.51 -7.61
C VAL A 54 -15.82 1.07 -6.16
N GLU A 55 -14.82 1.26 -5.30
CA GLU A 55 -14.89 0.86 -3.89
C GLU A 55 -15.89 1.69 -3.07
N MET A 56 -16.23 2.92 -3.48
CA MET A 56 -17.27 3.73 -2.85
C MET A 56 -18.68 3.40 -3.35
N ILE A 57 -18.84 3.20 -4.66
CA ILE A 57 -20.16 3.11 -5.31
C ILE A 57 -20.67 1.66 -5.36
N ALA A 58 -19.82 0.71 -5.73
CA ALA A 58 -20.23 -0.69 -5.91
C ALA A 58 -20.80 -1.34 -4.63
N PRO A 59 -20.29 -1.06 -3.41
CA PRO A 59 -20.90 -1.61 -2.19
C PRO A 59 -22.32 -1.12 -1.96
N LEU A 60 -22.64 0.13 -2.31
CA LEU A 60 -23.99 0.68 -2.15
C LEU A 60 -25.03 -0.14 -2.94
N MET A 61 -24.62 -0.71 -4.06
CA MET A 61 -25.48 -1.58 -4.89
C MET A 61 -25.85 -2.89 -4.17
N LEU A 62 -25.06 -3.34 -3.18
CA LEU A 62 -25.36 -4.54 -2.38
C LEU A 62 -26.57 -4.32 -1.43
N LEU A 63 -26.91 -3.07 -1.13
CA LEU A 63 -28.09 -2.73 -0.31
C LEU A 63 -29.40 -2.80 -1.10
N ILE A 64 -29.33 -2.77 -2.44
CA ILE A 64 -30.50 -2.78 -3.29
C ILE A 64 -31.11 -4.18 -3.32
N LYS A 65 -32.41 -4.29 -3.05
CA LYS A 65 -33.12 -5.58 -2.98
C LYS A 65 -33.21 -6.27 -4.35
N ASP A 66 -33.29 -5.48 -5.43
CA ASP A 66 -33.30 -5.99 -6.79
C ASP A 66 -31.99 -6.71 -7.11
N GLY A 67 -32.12 -7.96 -7.55
CA GLY A 67 -30.99 -8.84 -7.82
C GLY A 67 -30.08 -8.35 -8.94
N ARG A 68 -30.60 -7.60 -9.91
CA ARG A 68 -29.78 -7.07 -10.99
C ARG A 68 -28.70 -6.14 -10.45
N TYR A 69 -29.11 -5.20 -9.60
CA TYR A 69 -28.19 -4.26 -8.97
C TYR A 69 -27.27 -4.96 -7.97
N PHE A 70 -27.81 -5.84 -7.13
CA PHE A 70 -27.02 -6.63 -6.20
C PHE A 70 -25.89 -7.40 -6.91
N TRP A 71 -26.22 -8.20 -7.93
CA TRP A 71 -25.25 -9.01 -8.65
C TRP A 71 -24.26 -8.16 -9.44
N SER A 72 -24.70 -7.05 -10.04
CA SER A 72 -23.76 -6.15 -10.73
C SER A 72 -22.73 -5.55 -9.76
N GLY A 73 -23.16 -5.04 -8.60
CA GLY A 73 -22.24 -4.56 -7.56
C GLY A 73 -21.33 -5.66 -7.03
N TRP A 74 -21.87 -6.86 -6.82
CA TRP A 74 -21.10 -8.03 -6.41
C TRP A 74 -20.01 -8.39 -7.42
N PHE A 75 -20.34 -8.51 -8.71
CA PHE A 75 -19.37 -8.83 -9.76
C PHE A 75 -18.30 -7.75 -9.87
N THR A 76 -18.68 -6.47 -9.81
CA THR A 76 -17.73 -5.35 -9.82
C THR A 76 -16.75 -5.44 -8.64
N LEU A 77 -17.23 -5.73 -7.43
CA LEU A 77 -16.37 -5.88 -6.25
C LEU A 77 -15.47 -7.12 -6.31
N VAL A 78 -15.94 -8.23 -6.88
CA VAL A 78 -15.11 -9.42 -7.09
C VAL A 78 -13.99 -9.15 -8.06
N ILE A 79 -14.28 -8.51 -9.20
CA ILE A 79 -13.27 -8.13 -10.19
C ILE A 79 -12.25 -7.17 -9.56
N TYR A 80 -12.74 -6.19 -8.80
CA TYR A 80 -11.89 -5.27 -8.06
C TYR A 80 -10.93 -5.99 -7.11
N HIS A 81 -11.43 -6.86 -6.23
CA HIS A 81 -10.57 -7.59 -5.30
C HIS A 81 -9.66 -8.61 -5.96
N ALA A 82 -10.08 -9.24 -7.06
CA ALA A 82 -9.21 -10.10 -7.84
C ALA A 82 -8.03 -9.29 -8.42
N GLY A 83 -8.30 -8.10 -8.95
CA GLY A 83 -7.27 -7.16 -9.42
C GLY A 83 -6.34 -6.72 -8.30
N MET A 84 -6.88 -6.31 -7.16
CA MET A 84 -6.08 -5.88 -6.00
C MET A 84 -5.24 -7.01 -5.40
N ALA A 85 -5.76 -8.24 -5.38
CA ALA A 85 -4.99 -9.41 -4.97
C ALA A 85 -3.81 -9.68 -5.92
N TRP A 86 -4.04 -9.55 -7.24
CA TRP A 86 -2.99 -9.71 -8.24
C TRP A 86 -1.89 -8.63 -8.12
N LEU A 87 -2.25 -7.42 -7.70
CA LEU A 87 -1.33 -6.30 -7.46
C LEU A 87 -0.60 -6.36 -6.09
N GLY A 88 -0.76 -7.43 -5.31
CA GLY A 88 0.00 -7.64 -4.07
C GLY A 88 -0.74 -7.33 -2.76
N LEU A 89 -1.99 -6.84 -2.82
CA LEU A 89 -2.86 -6.68 -1.64
C LEU A 89 -3.66 -7.96 -1.37
N THR A 90 -2.96 -9.09 -1.25
CA THR A 90 -3.53 -10.44 -1.24
C THR A 90 -4.40 -10.71 -0.02
N HIS A 91 -3.90 -10.48 1.20
CA HIS A 91 -4.63 -10.85 2.42
C HIS A 91 -5.96 -10.11 2.60
N LEU A 92 -5.94 -8.78 2.43
CA LEU A 92 -7.14 -7.95 2.56
C LEU A 92 -8.16 -8.32 1.47
N SER A 93 -7.70 -8.48 0.23
CA SER A 93 -8.57 -8.82 -0.90
C SER A 93 -9.19 -10.20 -0.77
N LEU A 94 -8.44 -11.19 -0.27
CA LEU A 94 -8.98 -12.53 0.00
C LEU A 94 -10.04 -12.53 1.10
N LEU A 95 -9.85 -11.73 2.16
CA LEU A 95 -10.85 -11.56 3.22
C LEU A 95 -12.15 -10.98 2.66
N PHE A 96 -12.07 -9.90 1.88
CA PHE A 96 -13.25 -9.30 1.25
C PHE A 96 -13.90 -10.22 0.22
N LEU A 97 -13.12 -10.98 -0.56
CA LEU A 97 -13.67 -12.04 -1.44
C LEU A 97 -14.43 -13.10 -0.64
N GLY A 98 -13.92 -13.53 0.52
CA GLY A 98 -14.63 -14.44 1.42
C GLY A 98 -15.96 -13.86 1.91
N ILE A 99 -15.98 -12.59 2.30
CA ILE A 99 -17.22 -11.87 2.68
C ILE A 99 -18.21 -11.79 1.51
N LEU A 100 -17.71 -11.51 0.30
CA LEU A 100 -18.54 -11.45 -0.91
C LEU A 100 -19.15 -12.82 -1.24
N VAL A 101 -18.39 -13.91 -1.14
CA VAL A 101 -18.92 -15.27 -1.33
C VAL A 101 -20.02 -15.55 -0.32
N PHE A 102 -19.81 -15.22 0.96
CA PHE A 102 -20.84 -15.36 1.98
C PHE A 102 -22.10 -14.56 1.63
N LEU A 103 -21.96 -13.30 1.21
CA LEU A 103 -23.09 -12.46 0.78
C LEU A 103 -23.84 -13.02 -0.42
N ALA A 104 -23.14 -13.57 -1.41
CA ALA A 104 -23.76 -14.21 -2.57
C ALA A 104 -24.59 -15.43 -2.15
N LEU A 105 -24.04 -16.31 -1.31
CA LEU A 105 -24.76 -17.47 -0.81
C LEU A 105 -25.97 -17.06 0.02
N ALA A 106 -25.82 -16.06 0.89
CA ALA A 106 -26.92 -15.54 1.70
C ALA A 106 -28.03 -14.90 0.84
N ASP A 107 -27.70 -14.17 -0.23
CA ASP A 107 -28.69 -13.62 -1.16
C ASP A 107 -29.40 -14.73 -1.97
N ILE A 108 -28.69 -15.77 -2.39
CA ILE A 108 -29.29 -16.93 -3.06
C ILE A 108 -30.26 -17.65 -2.10
N GLU A 109 -29.86 -17.86 -0.85
CA GLU A 109 -30.69 -18.51 0.17
C GLU A 109 -31.92 -17.66 0.50
N ASP A 110 -31.77 -16.35 0.72
CA ASP A 110 -32.90 -15.42 0.93
C ASP A 110 -33.87 -15.43 -0.27
N ARG A 111 -33.38 -15.42 -1.51
CA ARG A 111 -34.22 -15.50 -2.71
C ARG A 111 -34.89 -16.86 -2.86
N LYS A 112 -34.21 -17.93 -2.47
CA LYS A 112 -34.78 -19.28 -2.45
C LYS A 112 -35.90 -19.36 -1.40
N LEU A 113 -35.70 -18.81 -0.21
CA LEU A 113 -36.72 -18.70 0.84
C LEU A 113 -37.88 -17.81 0.41
N GLU A 114 -37.64 -16.67 -0.26
CA GLU A 114 -38.72 -15.83 -0.82
C GLU A 114 -39.51 -16.59 -1.88
N ARG A 115 -38.82 -17.33 -2.76
CA ARG A 115 -39.45 -18.20 -3.76
C ARG A 115 -40.28 -19.29 -3.07
N GLU A 116 -39.70 -20.01 -2.13
CA GLU A 116 -40.37 -21.07 -1.36
C GLU A 116 -41.55 -20.54 -0.52
N TYR A 117 -41.43 -19.34 0.06
CA TYR A 117 -42.53 -18.64 0.75
C TYR A 117 -43.68 -18.30 -0.19
N ILE A 118 -43.38 -17.89 -1.42
CA ILE A 118 -44.39 -17.65 -2.46
C ILE A 118 -45.01 -18.98 -2.92
N TYR A 119 -44.25 -20.09 -2.90
CA TYR A 119 -44.71 -21.37 -3.46
C TYR A 119 -45.31 -22.36 -2.47
N GLN A 120 -45.07 -22.32 -1.16
CA GLN A 120 -45.60 -23.37 -0.27
C GLN A 120 -45.68 -23.03 1.23
N SER A 121 -46.90 -23.17 1.73
CA SER A 121 -47.34 -23.43 3.10
C SER A 121 -46.79 -24.73 3.73
N PHE A 122 -45.57 -25.18 3.40
CA PHE A 122 -45.02 -26.44 3.94
C PHE A 122 -43.54 -26.32 4.32
N ILE A 123 -43.32 -26.30 5.65
CA ILE A 123 -42.14 -26.77 6.40
C ILE A 123 -40.79 -26.10 6.04
N HIS A 124 -40.38 -25.15 6.90
CA HIS A 124 -39.06 -24.53 6.87
C HIS A 124 -37.94 -25.47 7.36
N PRO A 125 -36.82 -25.60 6.64
CA PRO A 125 -35.54 -25.97 7.23
C PRO A 125 -34.81 -24.70 7.74
N GLU A 126 -34.29 -24.75 8.96
CA GLU A 126 -33.43 -23.69 9.50
C GLU A 126 -32.06 -23.65 8.77
N PRO A 127 -31.44 -22.46 8.60
CA PRO A 127 -30.13 -22.35 7.97
C PRO A 127 -29.09 -23.13 8.78
N SER A 128 -28.48 -24.12 8.13
CA SER A 128 -27.65 -25.10 8.84
C SER A 128 -26.32 -24.49 9.31
N ARG A 129 -25.91 -24.83 10.53
CA ARG A 129 -24.62 -24.43 11.13
C ARG A 129 -23.40 -24.93 10.35
N PHE A 130 -23.60 -25.84 9.40
CA PHE A 130 -22.57 -26.39 8.52
C PHE A 130 -21.78 -25.31 7.78
N TRP A 131 -22.44 -24.23 7.35
CA TRP A 131 -21.79 -23.15 6.61
C TRP A 131 -20.71 -22.45 7.43
N THR A 132 -20.98 -22.19 8.72
CA THR A 132 -20.00 -21.58 9.62
C THR A 132 -18.73 -22.44 9.73
N PHE A 133 -18.89 -23.75 9.84
CA PHE A 133 -17.76 -24.68 9.90
C PHE A 133 -17.01 -24.78 8.57
N LEU A 134 -17.73 -24.75 7.44
CA LEU A 134 -17.14 -24.76 6.12
C LEU A 134 -16.27 -23.51 5.89
N PHE A 135 -16.74 -22.33 6.29
CA PHE A 135 -15.97 -21.09 6.16
C PHE A 135 -14.76 -21.06 7.09
N LEU A 136 -14.88 -21.59 8.31
CA LEU A 136 -13.74 -21.74 9.22
C LEU A 136 -12.67 -22.67 8.63
N ALA A 137 -13.09 -23.75 7.97
CA ALA A 137 -12.20 -24.69 7.29
C ALA A 137 -11.50 -24.06 6.07
N ILE A 138 -12.23 -23.29 5.24
CA ILE A 138 -11.65 -22.57 4.10
C ILE A 138 -10.64 -21.52 4.60
N PHE A 139 -10.99 -20.77 5.65
CA PHE A 139 -10.08 -19.79 6.25
C PHE A 139 -8.80 -20.46 6.76
N ALA A 140 -8.93 -21.56 7.51
CA ALA A 140 -7.78 -22.32 8.01
C ALA A 140 -6.92 -22.89 6.87
N PHE A 141 -7.54 -23.40 5.81
CA PHE A 141 -6.84 -23.90 4.63
C PHE A 141 -6.07 -22.77 3.92
N CYS A 142 -6.67 -21.60 3.73
CA CYS A 142 -6.00 -20.45 3.12
C CYS A 142 -4.80 -19.95 3.96
N GLN A 143 -4.87 -20.04 5.30
CA GLN A 143 -3.72 -19.73 6.16
C GLN A 143 -2.57 -20.73 5.95
N LEU A 144 -2.90 -22.03 5.87
CA LEU A 144 -1.93 -23.10 5.67
C LEU A 144 -1.30 -23.10 4.27
N VAL A 145 -2.05 -22.68 3.24
CA VAL A 145 -1.55 -22.58 1.86
C VAL A 145 -0.57 -21.40 1.69
N SER A 146 -0.56 -20.42 2.60
CA SER A 146 0.42 -19.33 2.55
C SER A 146 1.87 -19.78 2.82
N ASP A 147 2.06 -20.95 3.44
CA ASP A 147 3.39 -21.57 3.62
C ASP A 147 3.84 -22.37 2.38
N PHE A 148 2.99 -22.58 1.37
CA PHE A 148 3.42 -23.16 0.11
C PHE A 148 4.08 -22.08 -0.75
N ASN A 149 5.39 -22.21 -0.95
CA ASN A 149 6.37 -21.39 -1.69
C ASN A 149 6.00 -20.91 -3.12
N TRP A 150 4.75 -21.03 -3.56
CA TRP A 150 4.31 -20.54 -4.86
C TRP A 150 4.10 -19.02 -4.90
N PHE A 151 3.89 -18.37 -3.75
CA PHE A 151 3.85 -16.92 -3.59
C PHE A 151 5.09 -16.41 -2.84
N HIS A 152 6.27 -16.49 -3.45
CA HIS A 152 7.45 -15.81 -2.92
C HIS A 152 7.44 -14.32 -3.25
N ALA A 153 7.04 -13.50 -2.28
CA ALA A 153 7.65 -12.19 -2.00
C ALA A 153 7.25 -11.69 -0.59
N HIS A 154 8.04 -12.05 0.42
CA HIS A 154 8.34 -11.24 1.62
C HIS A 154 7.24 -10.90 2.66
N THR A 155 5.99 -11.32 2.55
CA THR A 155 4.98 -11.01 3.59
C THR A 155 4.87 -12.11 4.65
N ARG A 156 5.92 -12.33 5.45
CA ARG A 156 5.78 -13.08 6.70
C ARG A 156 5.07 -12.17 7.69
N VAL A 157 3.77 -12.38 7.92
CA VAL A 157 2.99 -11.61 8.90
C VAL A 157 3.54 -11.92 10.29
N GLN A 158 4.42 -11.06 10.81
CA GLN A 158 5.09 -11.29 12.09
C GLN A 158 4.18 -11.05 13.31
N SER A 159 3.00 -10.42 13.17
CA SER A 159 2.04 -10.30 14.26
C SER A 159 0.60 -10.00 13.80
N PHE A 160 -0.39 -10.38 14.62
CA PHE A 160 -1.81 -10.02 14.43
C PHE A 160 -2.06 -8.50 14.41
N ALA A 161 -1.18 -7.70 15.01
CA ALA A 161 -1.28 -6.24 14.96
C ALA A 161 -0.97 -5.69 13.55
N ALA A 162 -0.14 -6.37 12.76
CA ALA A 162 0.17 -6.01 11.38
C ALA A 162 -1.02 -6.22 10.41
N LEU A 163 -2.04 -6.98 10.81
CA LEU A 163 -3.30 -7.13 10.05
C LEU A 163 -4.22 -5.91 10.15
N TYR A 164 -4.04 -5.07 11.17
CA TYR A 164 -4.92 -3.92 11.47
C TYR A 164 -4.25 -2.56 11.29
N THR A 165 -2.96 -2.53 10.96
CA THR A 165 -2.26 -1.29 10.67
C THR A 165 -2.28 -1.05 9.16
N PRO A 166 -3.08 -0.11 8.64
CA PRO A 166 -2.99 0.30 7.25
C PRO A 166 -1.67 1.05 7.06
N TYR A 167 -0.55 0.34 6.89
CA TYR A 167 0.77 0.81 6.41
C TYR A 167 1.36 2.12 7.02
N GLN A 168 0.72 2.74 8.02
CA GLN A 168 1.07 4.06 8.52
C GLN A 168 2.03 4.00 9.71
N ILE A 169 2.18 2.85 10.37
CA ILE A 169 3.16 2.70 11.46
C ILE A 169 4.55 2.33 10.91
N SER A 170 4.68 1.87 9.66
CA SER A 170 5.98 1.75 9.00
C SER A 170 6.55 3.10 8.52
N LYS A 171 5.78 4.21 8.59
CA LYS A 171 6.21 5.55 8.18
C LYS A 171 6.97 6.33 9.27
N VAL A 172 7.15 5.79 10.48
CA VAL A 172 8.16 6.34 11.40
C VAL A 172 9.52 5.80 10.96
N GLU A 173 10.05 6.40 9.91
CA GLU A 173 11.41 6.17 9.45
C GLU A 173 12.30 7.23 10.09
N THR A 174 13.31 6.80 10.82
CA THR A 174 14.38 7.69 11.25
C THR A 174 15.41 7.70 10.15
N CYS A 175 15.56 8.84 9.48
CA CYS A 175 16.53 9.00 8.42
C CYS A 175 17.79 9.65 8.95
N ASP A 176 18.92 8.97 8.76
CA ASP A 176 20.24 9.46 9.12
C ASP A 176 21.05 9.65 7.84
N GLY A 177 21.93 10.63 7.85
CA GLY A 177 22.73 10.97 6.69
C GLY A 177 24.03 11.61 7.10
N ARG A 178 25.11 11.15 6.48
CA ARG A 178 26.44 11.76 6.61
C ARG A 178 26.80 12.42 5.29
N LEU A 179 27.12 13.71 5.37
CA LEU A 179 27.56 14.51 4.24
C LEU A 179 29.01 14.94 4.48
N TRP A 180 29.79 14.97 3.41
CA TRP A 180 31.16 15.46 3.41
C TRP A 180 31.34 16.46 2.27
N LYS A 181 31.88 17.63 2.64
CA LYS A 181 32.28 18.67 1.72
C LYS A 181 33.74 18.45 1.37
N ILE A 182 34.04 18.22 0.09
CA ILE A 182 35.39 17.93 -0.37
C ILE A 182 35.98 19.20 -0.97
N TYR A 183 37.10 19.64 -0.40
CA TYR A 183 37.89 20.76 -0.85
C TYR A 183 39.27 20.30 -1.37
N ASP A 184 40.00 21.18 -2.03
CA ASP A 184 41.36 20.92 -2.53
C ASP A 184 42.34 20.51 -1.40
N GLN A 185 42.14 21.06 -0.20
CA GLN A 185 43.05 20.90 0.93
C GLN A 185 42.58 19.88 1.97
N GLY A 186 41.40 19.27 1.79
CA GLY A 186 40.84 18.35 2.78
C GLY A 186 39.35 18.15 2.62
N TRP A 187 38.73 17.59 3.64
CA TRP A 187 37.29 17.36 3.69
C TRP A 187 36.72 17.80 5.04
N GLU A 188 35.47 18.22 5.02
CA GLU A 188 34.72 18.63 6.21
C GLU A 188 33.45 17.81 6.33
N ALA A 189 33.20 17.22 7.49
CA ALA A 189 31.94 16.54 7.76
C ALA A 189 30.84 17.58 8.05
N SER A 190 29.69 17.41 7.41
CA SER A 190 28.55 18.29 7.55
C SER A 190 27.27 17.46 7.73
N SER A 191 26.25 18.08 8.33
CA SER A 191 24.92 17.50 8.38
C SER A 191 24.17 17.77 7.08
N PHE A 192 23.21 16.92 6.76
CA PHE A 192 22.29 17.17 5.66
C PHE A 192 21.52 18.49 5.86
N PRO A 193 21.37 19.32 4.80
CA PRO A 193 20.62 20.56 4.91
C PRO A 193 19.17 20.28 5.30
N THR A 194 18.71 20.86 6.40
CA THR A 194 17.31 20.79 6.84
C THR A 194 16.57 22.01 6.35
N VAL A 195 15.53 21.79 5.52
CA VAL A 195 14.63 22.85 5.09
C VAL A 195 13.54 23.00 6.14
N GLU A 196 13.48 24.17 6.79
CA GLU A 196 12.46 24.49 7.79
C GLU A 196 11.05 24.37 7.20
N GLY A 197 10.12 23.77 7.97
CA GLY A 197 8.72 23.64 7.58
C GLY A 197 8.36 22.42 6.73
N ARG A 198 9.29 21.52 6.41
CA ARG A 198 8.96 20.24 5.75
C ARG A 198 8.40 19.22 6.74
N ASP A 199 7.39 18.48 6.28
CA ASP A 199 6.83 17.34 7.00
C ASP A 199 7.86 16.20 7.13
N GLN A 200 7.80 15.43 8.23
CA GLN A 200 8.76 14.35 8.52
C GLN A 200 8.81 13.29 7.41
N SER A 201 7.69 13.02 6.76
CA SER A 201 7.59 12.13 5.61
C SER A 201 8.42 12.60 4.41
N MET A 202 8.56 13.91 4.21
CA MET A 202 9.34 14.52 3.13
C MET A 202 10.83 14.61 3.45
N ILE A 203 11.18 14.67 4.74
CA ILE A 203 12.56 14.68 5.24
C ILE A 203 13.28 13.37 4.88
N CYS A 204 12.55 12.27 4.85
CA CYS A 204 13.08 10.95 4.51
C CYS A 204 13.11 10.64 3.00
N HIS A 205 12.57 11.52 2.16
CA HIS A 205 12.42 11.23 0.74
C HIS A 205 13.77 11.35 -0.02
N PRO A 206 14.30 10.26 -0.60
CA PRO A 206 15.66 10.26 -1.17
C PRO A 206 15.83 11.20 -2.37
N TYR A 207 14.81 11.33 -3.22
CA TYR A 207 14.82 12.29 -4.32
C TYR A 207 14.87 13.76 -3.85
N LEU A 208 14.06 14.14 -2.86
CA LEU A 208 14.07 15.50 -2.33
C LEU A 208 15.43 15.82 -1.70
N ARG A 209 16.01 14.85 -0.98
CA ARG A 209 17.37 14.98 -0.43
C ARG A 209 18.43 15.17 -1.50
N PHE A 210 18.34 14.42 -2.59
CA PHE A 210 19.23 14.62 -3.73
C PHE A 210 19.10 16.03 -4.33
N LEU A 211 17.89 16.56 -4.46
CA LEU A 211 17.67 17.93 -4.95
C LEU A 211 18.23 18.99 -3.99
N ASP A 212 18.04 18.81 -2.68
CA ASP A 212 18.59 19.73 -1.67
C ASP A 212 20.12 19.79 -1.75
N LEU A 213 20.78 18.63 -1.92
CA LEU A 213 22.22 18.56 -2.10
C LEU A 213 22.68 19.20 -3.41
N LYS A 214 21.91 19.07 -4.50
CA LYS A 214 22.19 19.77 -5.77
C LYS A 214 22.08 21.29 -5.61
N ALA A 215 21.12 21.76 -4.81
CA ALA A 215 20.99 23.18 -4.49
C ALA A 215 22.16 23.66 -3.62
N GLU A 216 22.58 22.87 -2.62
CA GLU A 216 23.75 23.18 -1.79
C GLU A 216 25.05 23.22 -2.62
N CYS A 217 25.23 22.30 -3.58
CA CYS A 217 26.34 22.36 -4.54
C CYS A 217 26.40 23.69 -5.29
N GLN A 218 25.26 24.32 -5.62
CA GLN A 218 25.25 25.62 -6.30
C GLN A 218 25.72 26.75 -5.38
N GLN A 219 25.44 26.66 -4.08
CA GLN A 219 25.89 27.64 -3.10
C GLN A 219 27.40 27.49 -2.84
N LEU A 220 27.88 26.25 -2.66
CA LEU A 220 29.28 25.94 -2.34
C LEU A 220 30.24 26.11 -3.52
N LYS A 221 29.74 26.13 -4.77
CA LYS A 221 30.57 26.39 -5.96
C LYS A 221 31.33 27.71 -5.92
N ASN A 222 30.85 28.68 -5.15
CA ASN A 222 31.49 29.97 -5.00
C ASN A 222 32.54 30.00 -3.87
N GLU A 223 32.66 28.92 -3.10
CA GLU A 223 33.65 28.82 -2.04
C GLU A 223 35.03 28.43 -2.60
N PRO A 224 36.12 29.09 -2.16
CA PRO A 224 37.45 28.83 -2.67
C PRO A 224 37.90 27.40 -2.33
N GLY A 225 38.33 26.68 -3.36
CA GLY A 225 38.86 25.32 -3.23
C GLY A 225 37.81 24.22 -3.10
N PHE A 226 36.52 24.52 -3.21
CA PHE A 226 35.47 23.50 -3.20
C PHE A 226 35.50 22.64 -4.47
N ARG A 227 35.41 21.31 -4.31
CA ARG A 227 35.36 20.35 -5.43
C ARG A 227 33.98 19.76 -5.63
N THR A 228 33.49 19.03 -4.62
CA THR A 228 32.24 18.28 -4.73
C THR A 228 31.68 17.93 -3.34
N LEU A 229 30.45 17.40 -3.34
CA LEU A 229 29.81 16.78 -2.20
C LEU A 229 29.84 15.27 -2.34
N ALA A 230 30.12 14.60 -1.22
CA ALA A 230 30.03 13.15 -1.10
C ALA A 230 29.16 12.81 0.11
N GLY A 231 28.33 11.78 0.03
CA GLY A 231 27.39 11.49 1.10
C GLY A 231 26.83 10.08 1.08
N VAL A 232 26.35 9.67 2.24
CA VAL A 232 25.56 8.45 2.46
C VAL A 232 24.28 8.84 3.18
N PHE A 233 23.16 8.33 2.67
CA PHE A 233 21.84 8.55 3.25
C PHE A 233 21.14 7.23 3.46
N GLU A 234 20.68 7.01 4.69
CA GLU A 234 20.13 5.75 5.16
C GLU A 234 18.81 6.03 5.89
N SER A 235 17.80 5.20 5.64
CA SER A 235 16.59 5.20 6.47
C SER A 235 16.58 3.96 7.33
N GLN A 236 16.23 4.12 8.60
CA GLN A 236 15.96 3.00 9.48
C GLN A 236 14.46 2.96 9.78
N ARG A 237 13.84 1.81 9.53
CA ARG A 237 12.44 1.58 9.89
C ARG A 237 12.35 1.37 11.40
N ALA A 238 11.53 2.16 12.10
CA ALA A 238 11.45 2.12 13.56
C ALA A 238 11.01 0.76 14.14
N PHE A 239 10.28 -0.05 13.37
CA PHE A 239 9.73 -1.32 13.86
C PHE A 239 10.69 -2.50 13.76
N ASP A 240 11.46 -2.58 12.66
CA ASP A 240 12.29 -3.74 12.36
C ASP A 240 13.79 -3.46 12.57
N GLY A 241 14.16 -2.20 12.77
CA GLY A 241 15.55 -1.77 12.92
C GLY A 241 16.41 -1.96 11.67
N VAL A 242 15.83 -2.44 10.56
CA VAL A 242 16.51 -2.65 9.28
C VAL A 242 16.88 -1.30 8.69
N SER A 243 18.18 -1.10 8.43
CA SER A 243 18.69 0.06 7.72
C SER A 243 18.72 -0.21 6.22
N GLU A 244 18.17 0.72 5.45
CA GLU A 244 18.20 0.71 4.00
C GLU A 244 19.02 1.91 3.52
N ILE A 245 20.08 1.63 2.75
CA ILE A 245 20.92 2.67 2.15
C ILE A 245 20.23 3.12 0.88
N HIS A 246 19.65 4.32 0.91
CA HIS A 246 18.95 4.90 -0.23
C HIS A 246 19.90 5.49 -1.26
N PHE A 247 20.97 6.13 -0.80
CA PHE A 247 22.03 6.55 -1.71
C PHE A 247 23.40 6.65 -1.04
N GLN A 248 24.39 6.39 -1.87
CA GLN A 248 25.79 6.58 -1.59
C GLN A 248 26.43 7.14 -2.86
N SER A 249 27.12 8.27 -2.76
CA SER A 249 27.77 8.92 -3.90
C SER A 249 28.99 9.73 -3.45
N SER A 250 30.01 9.77 -4.31
CA SER A 250 31.24 10.53 -4.09
C SER A 250 31.33 11.82 -4.93
N ASP A 251 30.38 12.07 -5.83
CA ASP A 251 30.44 13.20 -6.76
C ASP A 251 29.05 13.77 -7.09
N ILE A 252 28.38 14.30 -6.06
CA ILE A 252 27.00 14.78 -6.17
C ILE A 252 26.92 16.07 -7.00
N CYS A 253 27.97 16.90 -7.03
CA CYS A 253 27.93 18.21 -7.70
C CYS A 253 28.13 18.15 -9.22
N ASN A 254 28.43 16.97 -9.77
CA ASN A 254 28.58 16.79 -11.21
C ASN A 254 27.27 17.06 -11.95
N PRO A 255 27.25 17.95 -12.96
CA PRO A 255 26.02 18.31 -13.69
C PRO A 255 25.42 17.14 -14.48
N HIS A 256 26.21 16.13 -14.83
CA HIS A 256 25.75 14.94 -15.53
C HIS A 256 25.27 13.84 -14.58
N TYR A 257 25.51 13.96 -13.27
CA TYR A 257 25.05 12.99 -12.29
C TYR A 257 23.56 13.20 -11.99
N GLN A 258 22.72 12.26 -12.43
CA GLN A 258 21.28 12.30 -12.26
C GLN A 258 20.82 11.41 -11.10
N TYR A 259 19.58 11.58 -10.65
CA TYR A 259 19.02 10.73 -9.60
C TYR A 259 18.98 9.24 -10.00
N SER A 260 18.86 8.92 -11.29
CA SER A 260 18.97 7.54 -11.79
C SER A 260 20.35 6.89 -11.60
N ASP A 261 21.36 7.67 -11.22
CA ASP A 261 22.74 7.22 -11.00
C ASP A 261 23.08 7.05 -9.52
N VAL A 262 22.11 7.36 -8.64
CA VAL A 262 22.12 7.04 -7.23
C VAL A 262 22.30 5.53 -7.03
N GLY A 263 23.27 5.14 -6.18
CA GLY A 263 23.56 3.74 -5.86
C GLY A 263 24.48 3.00 -6.84
N LYS A 264 24.75 3.56 -8.03
CA LYS A 264 25.72 2.98 -9.00
C LYS A 264 27.17 3.27 -8.64
N VAL A 265 27.43 4.42 -8.00
CA VAL A 265 28.77 4.86 -7.60
C VAL A 265 28.95 4.62 -6.10
N LYS A 266 29.50 3.47 -5.73
CA LYS A 266 29.73 3.12 -4.32
C LYS A 266 30.97 3.83 -3.80
N TRP A 267 30.77 4.73 -2.85
CA TRP A 267 31.87 5.32 -2.09
C TRP A 267 32.35 4.32 -1.03
N ASN A 268 33.60 3.87 -1.15
CA ASN A 268 34.18 2.96 -0.17
C ASN A 268 34.72 3.74 1.03
N THR A 269 34.05 3.64 2.18
CA THR A 269 34.42 4.30 3.44
C THR A 269 35.71 3.77 4.06
N LYS A 270 36.27 2.66 3.54
CA LYS A 270 37.51 2.04 4.04
C LYS A 270 38.78 2.86 3.82
N HIS A 271 38.73 3.95 3.05
CA HIS A 271 39.91 4.77 2.73
C HIS A 271 40.01 6.09 3.50
N VAL A 272 39.15 6.31 4.51
CA VAL A 272 39.11 7.55 5.31
C VAL A 272 39.11 7.25 6.81
N GLN A 273 40.00 6.36 7.25
CA GLN A 273 40.42 6.24 8.65
C GLN A 273 41.85 6.71 8.79
#